data_AF-A0A8T5ATX0-F1
#
_entry.id   AF-A0A8T5ATX0-F1
#
_cell.length_a   1.000
_cell.length_b   1.000
_cell.length_c   1.000
_cell.angle_alpha   90.00
_cell.angle_beta   90.00
_cell.angle_gamma   90.00
#
_symmetry.space_group_name_H-M   'P 1'
#
loop_
_entity.id
_entity.type
_entity.pdbx_description
1 polymer ?
#
loop_
_entity_poly.entity_id
_entity_poly.type
_entity_poly.pdbx_seq_one_letter_code
_entity_poly.pdbx_strand_id
1 'polypeptide(L)'
;MLKDLELPFEQINRLLEPGYLPFESGYMRLSNGYYLVAVLTRMPYCKREMIEWWFAYGLSPKEHTQIYKLWHPIDHLYGAWDDQWKPGHYIGASHIVEETLGGKPPAAKLRIHFQEPSKFYDTSRFEEARATAICAHLFLRNEKIEVEIGRMTHFVRDRDVGCEMRSRFWLNPNYANYEMAKNLFQHCVEEMRNLATILPYLYAITTNK
;
A
#
# COMPACT_ATOMS: atom_id res chain seq x y z
N MET A 1 -10.88 -11.62 23.45
CA MET A 1 -10.74 -12.58 22.33
C MET A 1 -10.90 -11.92 20.96
N LEU A 2 -12.06 -11.41 20.53
CA LEU A 2 -12.15 -10.75 19.19
C LEU A 2 -11.53 -9.33 19.16
N LYS A 3 -11.69 -8.54 20.23
CA LYS A 3 -11.11 -7.19 20.32
C LYS A 3 -9.58 -7.17 20.20
N ASP A 4 -8.91 -8.27 20.58
CA ASP A 4 -7.45 -8.37 20.57
C ASP A 4 -6.90 -8.60 19.15
N LEU A 5 -7.76 -9.03 18.22
CA LEU A 5 -7.45 -9.19 16.78
C LEU A 5 -7.56 -7.87 16.01
N GLU A 6 -8.35 -6.92 16.51
CA GLU A 6 -8.60 -5.66 15.83
C GLU A 6 -7.37 -4.75 15.87
N LEU A 7 -7.12 -4.07 14.76
CA LEU A 7 -6.15 -2.99 14.66
C LEU A 7 -6.87 -1.74 14.15
N PRO A 8 -7.60 -0.99 15.01
CA PRO A 8 -8.12 0.31 14.62
C PRO A 8 -6.97 1.27 14.31
N PHE A 9 -7.22 2.29 13.49
CA PHE A 9 -6.17 3.18 12.98
C PHE A 9 -5.38 3.87 14.09
N GLU A 10 -6.03 4.20 15.21
CA GLU A 10 -5.42 4.84 16.38
C GLU A 10 -4.36 3.94 17.05
N GLN A 11 -4.40 2.63 16.79
CA GLN A 11 -3.45 1.65 17.28
C GLN A 11 -2.38 1.26 16.24
N ILE A 12 -2.27 1.98 15.12
CA ILE A 12 -1.34 1.67 14.03
C ILE A 12 0.12 1.49 14.50
N ASN A 13 0.54 2.20 15.55
CA ASN A 13 1.86 2.06 16.17
C ASN A 13 2.15 0.66 16.75
N ARG A 14 1.13 -0.21 16.90
CA ARG A 14 1.33 -1.63 17.22
C ARG A 14 2.05 -2.39 16.11
N LEU A 15 2.03 -1.90 14.86
CA LEU A 15 2.86 -2.46 13.79
C LEU A 15 4.36 -2.29 14.05
N LEU A 16 4.76 -1.34 14.90
CA LEU A 16 6.16 -1.16 15.31
C LEU A 16 6.60 -2.15 16.41
N GLU A 17 5.67 -2.93 16.98
CA GLU A 17 6.02 -3.94 17.98
C GLU A 17 6.86 -5.07 17.35
N PRO A 18 7.82 -5.63 18.10
CA PRO A 18 8.52 -6.84 17.68
C PRO A 18 7.54 -8.00 17.43
N GLY A 19 7.92 -8.91 16.53
CA GLY A 19 7.08 -10.06 16.19
C GLY A 19 5.88 -9.67 15.32
N TYR A 20 4.79 -10.43 15.43
CA TYR A 20 3.60 -10.30 14.59
C TYR A 20 2.38 -10.01 15.46
N LEU A 21 1.44 -9.24 14.90
CA LEU A 21 0.13 -9.09 15.50
C LEU A 21 -0.71 -10.36 15.25
N PRO A 22 -1.77 -10.61 16.04
CA PRO A 22 -2.63 -11.77 15.84
C PRO A 22 -3.29 -11.86 14.46
N PHE A 23 -3.46 -10.71 13.78
CA PHE A 23 -4.10 -10.61 12.46
C PHE A 23 -3.17 -9.93 11.45
N GLU A 24 -2.36 -10.73 10.76
CA GLU A 24 -1.43 -10.25 9.73
C GLU A 24 -1.97 -10.34 8.30
N SER A 25 -2.88 -11.28 8.05
CA SER A 25 -3.47 -11.51 6.73
C SER A 25 -4.95 -11.85 6.84
N GLY A 26 -5.78 -11.14 6.09
CA GLY A 26 -7.21 -11.34 5.99
C GLY A 26 -7.95 -10.02 5.89
N TYR A 27 -9.27 -10.06 6.05
CA TYR A 27 -10.08 -8.87 6.11
C TYR A 27 -11.23 -9.07 7.12
N MET A 28 -11.63 -8.00 7.81
CA MET A 28 -12.68 -8.05 8.80
C MET A 28 -13.38 -6.69 8.95
N ARG A 29 -14.59 -6.71 9.51
CA ARG A 29 -15.24 -5.48 9.96
C ARG A 29 -14.87 -5.23 11.43
N LEU A 30 -14.31 -4.07 11.70
CA LEU A 30 -13.92 -3.62 13.04
C LEU A 30 -15.15 -3.23 13.86
N SER A 31 -14.99 -3.19 15.18
CA SER A 31 -16.05 -2.77 16.12
C SER A 31 -16.52 -1.32 15.88
N ASN A 32 -15.64 -0.44 15.37
CA ASN A 32 -15.99 0.93 15.00
C ASN A 32 -16.68 1.05 13.62
N GLY A 33 -16.93 -0.09 12.96
CA GLY A 33 -17.64 -0.17 11.69
C GLY A 33 -16.75 -0.19 10.45
N TYR A 34 -15.51 0.29 10.52
CA TYR A 34 -14.56 0.27 9.40
C TYR A 34 -14.25 -1.17 8.95
N TYR A 35 -13.91 -1.32 7.68
CA TYR A 35 -13.33 -2.58 7.20
C TYR A 35 -11.81 -2.49 7.26
N LEU A 36 -11.19 -3.45 7.95
CA LEU A 36 -9.75 -3.63 7.96
C LEU A 36 -9.39 -4.72 6.94
N VAL A 37 -8.50 -4.39 6.02
CA VAL A 37 -7.80 -5.38 5.19
C VAL A 37 -6.35 -5.43 5.65
N ALA A 38 -5.81 -6.63 5.86
CA ALA A 38 -4.45 -6.89 6.27
C ALA A 38 -3.79 -7.88 5.30
N VAL A 39 -2.55 -7.59 4.89
CA VAL A 39 -1.75 -8.50 4.06
C VAL A 39 -0.31 -8.50 4.58
N LEU A 40 0.23 -9.68 4.84
CA LEU A 40 1.65 -9.91 5.05
C LEU A 40 2.27 -10.52 3.80
N THR A 41 3.18 -9.78 3.19
CA THR A 41 3.96 -10.23 2.03
C THR A 41 5.42 -10.36 2.42
N ARG A 42 5.98 -11.56 2.27
CA ARG A 42 7.43 -11.79 2.39
C ARG A 42 8.10 -11.45 1.07
N MET A 43 9.14 -10.63 1.12
CA MET A 43 9.84 -10.11 -0.06
C MET A 43 11.32 -10.51 0.03
N PRO A 44 11.66 -11.78 -0.26
CA PRO A 44 13.05 -12.22 -0.20
C PRO A 44 13.90 -11.39 -1.17
N TYR A 45 15.12 -11.07 -0.77
CA TYR A 45 16.08 -10.25 -1.54
C TYR A 45 15.66 -8.79 -1.78
N CYS A 46 14.47 -8.36 -1.38
CA CYS A 46 14.11 -6.95 -1.29
C CYS A 46 14.65 -6.31 0.00
N LYS A 47 14.81 -4.98 0.01
CA LYS A 47 15.07 -4.19 1.21
C LYS A 47 14.10 -3.02 1.29
N ARG A 48 13.90 -2.44 2.48
CA ARG A 48 13.03 -1.28 2.68
C ARG A 48 13.34 -0.11 1.72
N GLU A 49 14.62 0.12 1.43
CA GLU A 49 15.10 1.14 0.49
C GLU A 49 14.69 0.88 -0.96
N MET A 50 14.54 -0.39 -1.38
CA MET A 50 14.06 -0.73 -2.72
C MET A 50 12.58 -0.39 -2.86
N ILE A 51 11.80 -0.53 -1.77
CA ILE A 51 10.39 -0.13 -1.76
C ILE A 51 10.29 1.39 -1.85
N GLU A 52 11.07 2.15 -1.08
CA GLU A 52 11.11 3.61 -1.21
C GLU A 52 11.50 4.03 -2.64
N TRP A 53 12.51 3.37 -3.22
CA TRP A 53 12.91 3.62 -4.61
C TRP A 53 11.78 3.34 -5.60
N TRP A 54 10.98 2.29 -5.40
CA TRP A 54 9.86 1.96 -6.29
C TRP A 54 8.86 3.12 -6.39
N PHE A 55 8.45 3.67 -5.25
CA PHE A 55 7.50 4.79 -5.21
C PHE A 55 8.14 6.13 -5.60
N ALA A 56 9.43 6.32 -5.32
CA ALA A 56 10.14 7.55 -5.65
C ALA A 56 10.56 7.64 -7.13
N TYR A 57 10.97 6.52 -7.74
CA TYR A 57 11.57 6.47 -9.08
C TYR A 57 11.01 5.36 -9.95
N GLY A 58 10.72 4.19 -9.39
CA GLY A 58 10.25 3.01 -10.14
C GLY A 58 9.00 3.28 -10.96
N LEU A 59 8.10 4.13 -10.46
CA LEU A 59 6.91 4.63 -11.16
C LEU A 59 7.20 5.91 -11.96
N SER A 60 8.25 5.94 -12.78
CA SER A 60 8.58 7.07 -13.67
C SER A 60 8.47 6.67 -15.14
N PRO A 61 8.05 7.55 -16.07
CA PRO A 61 7.78 8.99 -15.89
C PRO A 61 6.38 9.29 -15.32
N LYS A 62 5.95 10.55 -15.31
CA LYS A 62 4.63 10.98 -14.79
C LYS A 62 3.48 10.07 -15.24
N GLU A 63 3.39 9.78 -16.54
CA GLU A 63 2.51 8.76 -17.11
C GLU A 63 3.28 7.44 -17.25
N HIS A 64 2.95 6.42 -16.46
CA HIS A 64 3.73 5.18 -16.38
C HIS A 64 2.86 3.92 -16.39
N THR A 65 1.71 3.97 -17.07
CA THR A 65 0.73 2.87 -17.13
C THR A 65 1.35 1.51 -17.47
N GLN A 66 2.33 1.45 -18.38
CA GLN A 66 2.96 0.16 -18.72
C GLN A 66 3.81 -0.42 -17.57
N ILE A 67 4.49 0.43 -16.81
CA ILE A 67 5.25 0.00 -15.62
C ILE A 67 4.27 -0.39 -14.50
N TYR A 68 3.19 0.38 -14.34
CA TYR A 68 2.13 0.06 -13.37
C TYR A 68 1.50 -1.31 -13.66
N LYS A 69 1.30 -1.66 -14.94
CA LYS A 69 0.86 -3.00 -15.36
C LYS A 69 1.83 -4.14 -15.03
N LEU A 70 3.13 -3.88 -14.95
CA LEU A 70 4.10 -4.91 -14.51
C LEU A 70 3.87 -5.30 -13.04
N TRP A 71 3.40 -4.35 -12.23
CA TRP A 71 3.10 -4.57 -10.82
C TRP A 71 1.86 -5.46 -10.64
N HIS A 72 0.80 -5.24 -11.42
CA HIS A 72 -0.36 -6.14 -11.47
C HIS A 72 -0.97 -6.20 -12.89
N PRO A 73 -0.66 -7.24 -13.68
CA PRO A 73 -1.05 -7.28 -15.10
C PRO A 73 -2.57 -7.35 -15.36
N ILE A 74 -3.32 -7.91 -14.41
CA ILE A 74 -4.78 -8.05 -14.49
C ILE A 74 -5.51 -6.79 -14.02
N ASP A 75 -5.18 -6.28 -12.82
CA ASP A 75 -5.97 -5.23 -12.18
C ASP A 75 -5.55 -3.81 -12.53
N HIS A 76 -4.28 -3.55 -12.83
CA HIS A 76 -3.82 -2.19 -13.11
C HIS A 76 -4.15 -1.79 -14.55
N LEU A 77 -5.06 -0.83 -14.74
CA LEU A 77 -5.51 -0.41 -16.07
C LEU A 77 -4.84 0.89 -16.52
N TYR A 78 -4.67 1.83 -15.60
CA TYR A 78 -4.08 3.15 -15.81
C TYR A 78 -3.37 3.63 -14.55
N GLY A 79 -2.23 4.30 -14.72
CA GLY A 79 -1.46 4.88 -13.62
C GLY A 79 -0.65 6.10 -14.07
N ALA A 80 -0.84 7.20 -13.35
CA ALA A 80 -0.12 8.45 -13.56
C ALA A 80 0.00 9.27 -12.28
N TRP A 81 1.09 10.01 -12.14
CA TRP A 81 1.24 10.99 -11.07
C TRP A 81 0.49 12.29 -11.37
N ASP A 82 0.07 13.01 -10.32
CA ASP A 82 -0.40 14.39 -10.46
C ASP A 82 0.75 15.40 -10.64
N ASP A 83 0.41 16.68 -10.75
CA ASP A 83 1.39 17.76 -10.99
C ASP A 83 2.30 18.07 -9.81
N GLN A 84 2.02 17.52 -8.62
CA GLN A 84 2.85 17.73 -7.43
C GLN A 84 4.04 16.78 -7.39
N TRP A 85 3.99 15.69 -8.15
CA TRP A 85 5.05 14.68 -8.18
C TRP A 85 6.32 15.17 -8.88
N LYS A 86 7.47 14.74 -8.35
CA LYS A 86 8.78 14.89 -8.98
C LYS A 86 9.55 13.57 -8.83
N PRO A 87 10.41 13.19 -9.80
CA PRO A 87 11.29 12.04 -9.64
C PRO A 87 12.08 12.14 -8.32
N GLY A 88 11.99 11.09 -7.50
CA GLY A 88 12.62 11.05 -6.17
C GLY A 88 11.75 11.57 -5.02
N HIS A 89 10.60 12.18 -5.30
CA HIS A 89 9.75 12.80 -4.29
C HIS A 89 8.26 12.58 -4.58
N TYR A 90 7.70 11.54 -3.95
CA TYR A 90 6.29 11.16 -4.09
C TYR A 90 5.40 11.63 -2.92
N ILE A 91 5.99 11.97 -1.77
CA ILE A 91 5.22 12.39 -0.59
C ILE A 91 4.55 13.75 -0.89
N GLY A 92 3.25 13.85 -0.57
CA GLY A 92 2.43 15.02 -0.90
C GLY A 92 1.90 15.02 -2.34
N ALA A 93 2.39 14.15 -3.21
CA ALA A 93 1.81 13.93 -4.54
C ALA A 93 0.71 12.87 -4.49
N SER A 94 -0.02 12.73 -5.60
CA SER A 94 -1.02 11.68 -5.75
C SER A 94 -0.73 10.78 -6.94
N HIS A 95 -0.88 9.48 -6.75
CA HIS A 95 -0.98 8.50 -7.83
C HIS A 95 -2.45 8.37 -8.23
N ILE A 96 -2.73 8.74 -9.48
CA ILE A 96 -4.04 8.69 -10.10
C ILE A 96 -4.15 7.39 -10.87
N VAL A 97 -5.06 6.52 -10.45
CA VAL A 97 -5.15 5.16 -10.97
C VAL A 97 -6.56 4.80 -11.41
N GLU A 98 -6.63 3.91 -12.39
CA GLU A 98 -7.83 3.12 -12.65
C GLU A 98 -7.46 1.65 -12.50
N GLU A 99 -8.15 0.95 -11.61
CA GLU A 99 -7.86 -0.45 -11.28
C GLU A 99 -9.12 -1.25 -10.97
N THR A 100 -9.14 -2.52 -11.36
CA THR A 100 -10.11 -3.48 -10.81
C THR A 100 -9.59 -4.03 -9.48
N LEU A 101 -10.47 -4.62 -8.67
CA LEU A 101 -10.07 -5.32 -7.46
C LEU A 101 -10.36 -6.82 -7.63
N GLY A 102 -9.30 -7.63 -7.70
CA GLY A 102 -9.40 -9.09 -7.86
C GLY A 102 -9.92 -9.52 -9.22
N GLY A 103 -9.62 -8.77 -10.28
CA GLY A 103 -10.05 -8.99 -11.66
C GLY A 103 -11.53 -8.72 -11.92
N LYS A 104 -12.22 -8.05 -10.99
CA LYS A 104 -13.68 -7.86 -11.04
C LYS A 104 -14.05 -6.45 -11.48
N PRO A 105 -14.83 -6.29 -12.56
CA PRO A 105 -15.40 -5.00 -12.94
C PRO A 105 -16.51 -4.58 -11.96
N PRO A 106 -16.84 -3.27 -11.88
CA PRO A 106 -16.21 -2.17 -12.61
C PRO A 106 -14.85 -1.77 -12.02
N ALA A 107 -14.00 -1.15 -12.85
CA ALA A 107 -12.77 -0.55 -12.36
C ALA A 107 -13.08 0.67 -11.47
N ALA A 108 -12.37 0.77 -10.36
CA ALA A 108 -12.36 1.94 -9.50
C ALA A 108 -11.41 3.00 -10.06
N LYS A 109 -11.83 4.26 -10.02
CA LYS A 109 -10.95 5.41 -10.30
C LYS A 109 -10.54 6.00 -8.97
N LEU A 110 -9.26 5.94 -8.66
CA LEU A 110 -8.75 6.33 -7.36
C LEU A 110 -7.72 7.45 -7.47
N ARG A 111 -7.66 8.26 -6.42
CA ARG A 111 -6.49 9.08 -6.09
C ARG A 111 -5.91 8.54 -4.80
N ILE A 112 -4.67 8.09 -4.88
CA ILE A 112 -3.86 7.65 -3.74
C ILE A 112 -2.96 8.83 -3.37
N HIS A 113 -3.32 9.55 -2.31
CA HIS A 113 -2.62 10.77 -1.91
C HIS A 113 -1.62 10.48 -0.79
N PHE A 114 -0.33 10.47 -1.13
CA PHE A 114 0.73 10.01 -0.23
C PHE A 114 1.01 11.00 0.89
N GLN A 115 1.18 10.47 2.10
CA GLN A 115 1.37 11.21 3.33
C GLN A 115 2.73 10.93 3.95
N GLU A 116 3.26 11.94 4.63
CA GLU A 116 4.41 11.78 5.54
C GLU A 116 4.11 10.67 6.57
N PRO A 117 5.01 9.69 6.78
CA PRO A 117 4.81 8.62 7.75
C PRO A 117 4.59 9.12 9.19
N SER A 118 5.13 10.29 9.54
CA SER A 118 4.95 10.93 10.85
C SER A 118 3.52 11.37 11.14
N LYS A 119 2.64 11.44 10.12
CA LYS A 119 1.20 11.66 10.29
C LYS A 119 0.46 10.38 10.75
N PHE A 120 1.10 9.22 10.61
CA PHE A 120 0.53 7.90 10.88
C PHE A 120 1.20 7.24 12.08
N TYR A 121 2.53 7.35 12.18
CA TYR A 121 3.35 6.61 13.11
C TYR A 121 4.20 7.52 14.00
N ASP A 122 4.64 6.96 15.13
CA ASP A 122 5.82 7.43 15.85
C ASP A 122 7.09 7.00 15.08
N THR A 123 7.55 7.87 14.18
CA THR A 123 8.69 7.59 13.29
C THR A 123 10.03 7.55 14.02
N SER A 124 10.11 8.01 15.28
CA SER A 124 11.35 7.91 16.07
C SER A 124 11.78 6.45 16.31
N ARG A 125 10.83 5.51 16.19
CA ARG A 125 11.02 4.07 16.38
C ARG A 125 11.37 3.32 15.08
N PHE A 126 11.40 3.99 13.93
CA PHE A 126 11.59 3.33 12.64
C PHE A 126 12.97 2.70 12.51
N GLU A 127 14.01 3.34 13.05
CA GLU A 127 15.36 2.80 12.93
C GLU A 127 15.55 1.55 13.79
N GLU A 128 15.07 1.56 15.03
CA GLU A 128 15.05 0.36 15.89
C GLU A 128 14.24 -0.78 15.24
N ALA A 129 13.10 -0.46 14.63
CA ALA A 129 12.28 -1.43 13.92
C ALA A 129 12.85 -1.85 12.55
N ARG A 130 13.95 -1.24 12.10
CA ARG A 130 14.53 -1.37 10.74
C ARG A 130 13.45 -1.23 9.66
N ALA A 131 12.61 -0.22 9.81
CA ALA A 131 11.38 -0.06 9.05
C ALA A 131 11.33 1.22 8.21
N THR A 132 10.41 1.22 7.25
CA THR A 132 9.84 2.40 6.59
C THR A 132 8.33 2.17 6.39
N ALA A 133 7.59 3.20 5.95
CA ALA A 133 6.17 3.04 5.68
C ALA A 133 5.70 3.92 4.51
N ILE A 134 5.07 3.31 3.52
CA ILE A 134 4.32 4.05 2.51
C ILE A 134 2.94 4.31 3.07
N CYS A 135 2.52 5.57 3.21
CA CYS A 135 1.24 5.94 3.82
C CYS A 135 0.42 6.79 2.85
N ALA A 136 -0.89 6.56 2.76
CA ALA A 136 -1.74 7.34 1.88
C ALA A 136 -3.19 7.43 2.37
N HIS A 137 -3.85 8.53 1.99
CA HIS A 137 -5.30 8.64 1.99
C HIS A 137 -5.83 8.20 0.62
N LEU A 138 -6.93 7.45 0.64
CA LEU A 138 -7.55 6.89 -0.55
C LEU A 138 -8.82 7.66 -0.88
N PHE A 139 -8.91 8.16 -2.11
CA PHE A 139 -10.09 8.88 -2.59
C PHE A 139 -10.71 8.15 -3.78
N LEU A 140 -12.02 7.91 -3.71
CA LEU A 140 -12.80 7.48 -4.87
C LEU A 140 -13.13 8.70 -5.71
N ARG A 141 -12.86 8.60 -7.01
CA ARG A 141 -13.13 9.64 -8.00
C ARG A 141 -14.26 9.21 -8.91
N ASN A 142 -15.22 10.10 -9.10
CA ASN A 142 -16.12 10.04 -10.24
C ASN A 142 -16.20 11.42 -10.90
N GLU A 143 -17.00 11.57 -11.94
CA GLU A 143 -17.08 12.81 -12.73
C GLU A 143 -17.50 14.04 -11.91
N LYS A 144 -18.12 13.87 -10.74
CA LYS A 144 -18.74 14.96 -9.97
C LYS A 144 -18.20 15.12 -8.56
N ILE A 145 -17.65 14.06 -7.97
CA ILE A 145 -17.18 14.05 -6.59
C ILE A 145 -15.86 13.30 -6.46
N GLU A 146 -15.05 13.78 -5.51
CA GLU A 146 -13.90 13.07 -4.96
C GLU A 146 -14.13 12.93 -3.46
N VAL A 147 -14.08 11.70 -2.94
CA VAL A 147 -14.43 11.42 -1.54
C VAL A 147 -13.42 10.49 -0.90
N GLU A 148 -12.98 10.80 0.32
CA GLU A 148 -12.07 9.93 1.08
C GLU A 148 -12.81 8.65 1.48
N ILE A 149 -12.34 7.52 0.96
CA ILE A 149 -12.91 6.19 1.21
C ILE A 149 -12.11 5.40 2.25
N GLY A 150 -10.92 5.88 2.63
CA GLY A 150 -10.11 5.21 3.63
C GLY A 150 -8.67 5.68 3.64
N ARG A 151 -7.86 4.92 4.40
CA ARG A 151 -6.41 5.13 4.53
C ARG A 151 -5.70 3.80 4.36
N MET A 152 -4.46 3.88 3.90
CA MET A 152 -3.60 2.71 3.76
C MET A 152 -2.20 2.95 4.32
N THR A 153 -1.55 1.86 4.70
CA THR A 153 -0.12 1.82 4.94
C THR A 153 0.47 0.53 4.38
N HIS A 154 1.65 0.62 3.78
CA HIS A 154 2.55 -0.50 3.57
C HIS A 154 3.72 -0.33 4.55
N PHE A 155 3.61 -0.94 5.72
CA PHE A 155 4.70 -0.95 6.71
C PHE A 155 5.73 -2.01 6.32
N VAL A 156 6.95 -1.60 6.02
CA VAL A 156 8.00 -2.49 5.54
C VAL A 156 9.11 -2.56 6.57
N ARG A 157 9.53 -3.76 6.97
CA ARG A 157 10.70 -3.95 7.84
C ARG A 157 11.67 -4.96 7.26
N ASP A 158 12.95 -4.67 7.41
CA ASP A 158 14.00 -5.58 6.96
C ASP A 158 14.09 -6.84 7.83
N ARG A 159 14.42 -7.94 7.17
CA ARG A 159 14.69 -9.26 7.77
C ARG A 159 16.08 -9.74 7.34
N ASP A 160 16.49 -10.87 7.89
CA ASP A 160 17.77 -11.50 7.54
C ASP A 160 17.82 -11.83 6.04
N VAL A 161 16.73 -12.40 5.51
CA VAL A 161 16.58 -12.71 4.08
C VAL A 161 15.51 -11.81 3.47
N GLY A 162 15.92 -10.58 3.13
CA GLY A 162 15.09 -9.59 2.44
C GLY A 162 14.36 -8.62 3.38
N CYS A 163 13.09 -8.34 3.07
CA CYS A 163 12.16 -7.58 3.91
C CYS A 163 10.78 -8.25 3.93
N GLU A 164 9.90 -7.78 4.80
CA GLU A 164 8.49 -8.09 4.75
C GLU A 164 7.67 -6.81 4.73
N MET A 165 6.56 -6.83 3.99
CA MET A 165 5.59 -5.76 3.90
C MET A 165 4.30 -6.17 4.60
N ARG A 166 3.85 -5.35 5.54
CA ARG A 166 2.61 -5.49 6.31
C ARG A 166 1.67 -4.38 5.88
N SER A 167 0.84 -4.69 4.91
CA SER A 167 -0.17 -3.77 4.37
C SER A 167 -1.37 -3.72 5.29
N ARG A 168 -1.90 -2.52 5.55
CA ARG A 168 -3.20 -2.32 6.20
C ARG A 168 -4.02 -1.30 5.43
N PHE A 169 -5.31 -1.57 5.27
CA PHE A 169 -6.28 -0.65 4.71
C PHE A 169 -7.45 -0.50 5.68
N TRP A 170 -7.77 0.73 6.05
CA TRP A 170 -8.93 1.07 6.86
C TRP A 170 -9.96 1.76 5.97
N LEU A 171 -10.98 1.02 5.55
CA LEU A 171 -11.99 1.49 4.61
C LEU A 171 -13.23 1.97 5.35
N ASN A 172 -13.70 3.16 4.98
CA ASN A 172 -14.88 3.80 5.54
C ASN A 172 -16.14 2.98 5.18
N PRO A 173 -16.98 2.60 6.17
CA PRO A 173 -18.14 1.76 5.92
C PRO A 173 -19.23 2.39 5.05
N ASN A 174 -19.20 3.71 4.84
CA ASN A 174 -20.13 4.39 3.94
C ASN A 174 -19.80 4.15 2.46
N TYR A 175 -18.56 3.74 2.15
CA TYR A 175 -18.07 3.58 0.78
C TYR A 175 -17.53 2.18 0.49
N ALA A 176 -17.32 1.38 1.52
CA ALA A 176 -16.83 0.02 1.41
C ALA A 176 -17.79 -1.00 2.03
N ASN A 177 -17.72 -2.22 1.50
CA ASN A 177 -18.47 -3.37 2.01
C ASN A 177 -17.55 -4.60 2.10
N TYR A 178 -18.10 -5.70 2.58
CA TYR A 178 -17.37 -6.96 2.76
C TYR A 178 -16.73 -7.48 1.46
N GLU A 179 -17.45 -7.42 0.34
CA GLU A 179 -16.92 -7.88 -0.96
C GLU A 179 -15.79 -6.99 -1.45
N MET A 180 -15.87 -5.67 -1.27
CA MET A 180 -14.76 -4.77 -1.58
C MET A 180 -13.53 -5.10 -0.73
N ALA A 181 -13.71 -5.32 0.58
CA ALA A 181 -12.60 -5.69 1.46
C ALA A 181 -11.94 -7.03 1.06
N LYS A 182 -12.76 -8.02 0.69
CA LYS A 182 -12.30 -9.31 0.16
C LYS A 182 -11.52 -9.18 -1.14
N ASN A 183 -12.03 -8.38 -2.08
CA ASN A 183 -11.40 -8.18 -3.37
C ASN A 183 -10.10 -7.38 -3.23
N LEU A 184 -10.07 -6.37 -2.36
CA LEU A 184 -8.84 -5.62 -2.04
C LEU A 184 -7.79 -6.52 -1.37
N PHE A 185 -8.21 -7.45 -0.51
CA PHE A 185 -7.29 -8.44 0.06
C PHE A 185 -6.63 -9.29 -1.04
N GLN A 186 -7.42 -9.81 -1.97
CA GLN A 186 -6.89 -10.58 -3.10
C GLN A 186 -5.94 -9.74 -3.95
N HIS A 187 -6.37 -8.55 -4.36
CA HIS A 187 -5.58 -7.60 -5.15
C HIS A 187 -4.22 -7.31 -4.50
N CYS A 188 -4.21 -6.97 -3.21
CA CYS A 188 -2.98 -6.63 -2.49
C CYS A 188 -2.04 -7.84 -2.32
N VAL A 189 -2.57 -9.04 -2.14
CA VAL A 189 -1.77 -10.28 -2.15
C VAL A 189 -1.08 -10.48 -3.50
N GLU A 190 -1.81 -10.29 -4.59
CA GLU A 190 -1.31 -10.51 -5.95
C GLU A 190 -0.28 -9.45 -6.37
N GLU A 191 -0.58 -8.15 -6.22
CA GLU A 191 0.33 -7.06 -6.61
C GLU A 191 1.64 -7.12 -5.81
N MET A 192 1.59 -7.35 -4.50
CA MET A 192 2.78 -7.26 -3.65
C MET A 192 3.68 -8.47 -3.86
N ARG A 193 3.09 -9.64 -4.16
CA ARG A 193 3.84 -10.83 -4.57
C ARG A 193 4.54 -10.60 -5.91
N ASN A 194 3.86 -10.00 -6.88
CA ASN A 194 4.46 -9.66 -8.17
C ASN A 194 5.61 -8.66 -7.99
N LEU A 195 5.39 -7.60 -7.21
CA LEU A 195 6.42 -6.62 -6.88
C LEU A 195 7.64 -7.27 -6.22
N ALA A 196 7.42 -8.16 -5.25
CA ALA A 196 8.49 -8.91 -4.59
C ALA A 196 9.37 -9.71 -5.57
N THR A 197 8.80 -10.14 -6.69
CA THR A 197 9.50 -10.91 -7.71
C THR A 197 10.34 -10.02 -8.63
N ILE A 198 9.79 -8.88 -9.04
CA ILE A 198 10.44 -8.01 -10.05
C ILE A 198 11.36 -6.95 -9.45
N LEU A 199 11.08 -6.51 -8.22
CA LEU A 199 11.72 -5.33 -7.63
C LEU A 199 13.24 -5.44 -7.49
N PRO A 200 13.83 -6.55 -6.98
CA PRO A 200 15.29 -6.64 -6.85
C PRO A 200 16.00 -6.49 -8.20
N TYR A 201 15.43 -7.05 -9.27
CA TYR A 201 15.98 -6.96 -10.61
C TYR A 201 15.88 -5.53 -11.16
N LEU A 202 14.69 -4.92 -11.07
CA LEU A 202 14.47 -3.55 -11.54
C LEU A 202 15.36 -2.54 -10.81
N TYR A 203 15.51 -2.71 -9.50
CA TYR A 203 16.41 -1.89 -8.68
C TYR A 203 17.86 -2.05 -9.15
N ALA A 204 18.36 -3.29 -9.25
CA ALA A 204 19.76 -3.55 -9.62
C ALA A 204 20.16 -2.98 -10.99
N ILE A 205 19.29 -3.06 -12.01
CA ILE A 205 19.63 -2.57 -13.37
C ILE A 205 19.56 -1.04 -13.49
N THR A 206 18.91 -0.36 -12.55
CA THR A 206 18.73 1.10 -12.58
C THR A 206 19.71 1.83 -11.69
N THR A 207 20.09 1.24 -10.55
CA THR A 207 20.98 1.89 -9.57
C THR A 207 22.45 1.49 -9.69
N ASN A 208 22.77 0.38 -10.37
CA ASN A 208 24.16 -0.03 -10.62
C ASN A 208 24.74 0.53 -11.93
N LYS A 209 24.25 1.70 -12.38
CA LYS A 209 24.82 2.48 -13.48
C LYS A 209 25.56 3.68 -12.93
#